data_AF-A0A2P4Q8E3-F1
#
_entry.id   AF-A0A2P4Q8E3-F1
#
_cell.length_a   1.000
_cell.length_b   1.000
_cell.length_c   1.000
_cell.angle_alpha   90.00
_cell.angle_beta   90.00
_cell.angle_gamma   90.00
#
_symmetry.space_group_name_H-M   'P 1'
#
loop_
_entity.id
_entity.type
_entity.pdbx_description
1 polymer ?
#
loop_
_entity_poly.entity_id
_entity_poly.type
_entity_poly.pdbx_seq_one_letter_code
_entity_poly.pdbx_strand_id
1 'polypeptide(L)'
;MIEDANPELKGFFPSMVNAIIPKDRSEYNKQEAKKSIVALCYIIAGLRNKFVNQFKTEVGLYLVASGATWEAIDTLSSIGYSACAKTVMDYQKKIQLNHITKIEDHFFEK
;
A
#
# COMPACT_ATOMS: atom_id res chain seq x y z
N MET A 1 16.26 -8.06 -13.49
CA MET A 1 15.57 -8.71 -12.36
C MET A 1 15.75 -7.87 -11.10
N ILE A 2 14.87 -7.96 -10.09
CA ILE A 2 15.02 -7.14 -8.86
C ILE A 2 16.34 -7.44 -8.14
N GLU A 3 16.84 -8.67 -8.26
CA GLU A 3 18.13 -9.11 -7.72
C GLU A 3 19.33 -8.45 -8.43
N ASP A 4 19.16 -7.97 -9.67
CA ASP A 4 20.20 -7.22 -10.38
C ASP A 4 20.27 -5.76 -9.92
N ALA A 5 19.14 -5.22 -9.47
CA ALA A 5 19.02 -3.84 -9.00
C ALA A 5 19.40 -3.69 -7.52
N ASN A 6 19.27 -4.75 -6.72
CA ASN A 6 19.71 -4.78 -5.33
C ASN A 6 20.48 -6.09 -5.04
N PRO A 7 21.81 -6.02 -4.88
CA PRO A 7 22.65 -7.18 -4.57
C PRO A 7 22.25 -7.93 -3.30
N GLU A 8 21.62 -7.27 -2.32
CA GLU A 8 21.13 -7.90 -1.08
C GLU A 8 19.98 -8.88 -1.33
N LEU A 9 19.30 -8.75 -2.46
CA LEU A 9 18.20 -9.64 -2.86
C LEU A 9 18.69 -10.85 -3.66
N LYS A 10 20.00 -10.99 -3.90
CA LYS A 10 20.54 -12.11 -4.67
C LYS A 10 20.24 -13.44 -3.98
N GLY A 11 19.58 -14.35 -4.71
CA GLY A 11 19.19 -15.66 -4.17
C GLY A 11 17.88 -15.66 -3.38
N PHE A 12 17.19 -14.52 -3.28
CA PHE A 12 15.87 -14.42 -2.65
C PHE A 12 14.83 -15.30 -3.36
N PHE A 13 14.71 -15.19 -4.68
CA PHE A 13 13.73 -15.99 -5.45
C PHE A 13 14.04 -17.50 -5.40
N PRO A 14 15.30 -17.96 -5.61
CA PRO A 14 15.66 -19.36 -5.39
C PRO A 14 15.32 -19.87 -3.98
N SER A 15 15.54 -19.06 -2.94
CA SER A 15 15.23 -19.44 -1.56
C SER A 15 13.72 -19.61 -1.35
N MET A 16 12.90 -18.69 -1.86
CA MET A 16 11.44 -18.83 -1.83
C MET A 16 10.95 -20.04 -2.61
N VAL A 17 11.49 -20.28 -3.81
CA VAL A 17 11.15 -21.45 -4.63
C VAL A 17 11.44 -22.74 -3.88
N ASN A 18 12.61 -22.85 -3.25
CA ASN A 18 12.99 -24.04 -2.48
C ASN A 18 12.17 -24.22 -1.21
N ALA A 19 11.69 -23.13 -0.59
CA ALA A 19 10.85 -23.18 0.60
C ALA A 19 9.39 -23.58 0.29
N ILE A 20 8.86 -23.13 -0.86
CA ILE A 20 7.43 -23.25 -1.18
C ILE A 20 7.14 -24.45 -2.10
N ILE A 21 8.07 -24.81 -2.99
CA ILE A 21 7.85 -25.86 -3.99
C ILE A 21 8.59 -27.14 -3.57
N PRO A 22 7.87 -28.24 -3.26
CA PRO A 22 8.50 -29.53 -3.01
C PRO A 22 9.34 -30.01 -4.20
N LYS A 23 10.50 -30.61 -3.92
CA LYS A 23 11.46 -31.07 -4.94
C LYS A 23 10.89 -32.18 -5.83
N ASP A 24 9.94 -32.94 -5.29
CA ASP A 24 9.37 -34.15 -5.87
C ASP A 24 8.22 -33.86 -6.85
N ARG A 25 7.89 -32.57 -7.09
CA ARG A 25 6.88 -32.17 -8.08
C ARG A 25 7.36 -32.36 -9.52
N SER A 26 6.42 -32.60 -10.43
CA SER A 26 6.69 -32.59 -11.88
C SER A 26 7.19 -31.22 -12.34
N GLU A 27 7.98 -31.18 -13.42
CA GLU A 27 8.52 -29.92 -13.96
C GLU A 27 7.44 -28.92 -14.36
N TYR A 28 6.34 -29.41 -14.94
CA TYR A 28 5.17 -28.58 -15.23
C TYR A 28 4.62 -27.90 -13.98
N ASN A 29 4.42 -28.67 -12.89
CA ASN A 29 3.89 -28.14 -11.64
C ASN A 29 4.88 -27.22 -10.91
N LYS A 30 6.19 -27.43 -11.06
CA LYS A 30 7.22 -26.51 -10.57
C LYS A 30 7.17 -25.18 -11.31
N GLN A 31 6.95 -25.19 -12.61
CA GLN A 31 6.85 -23.97 -13.42
C GLN A 31 5.60 -23.16 -13.11
N GLU A 32 4.45 -23.80 -12.88
CA GLU A 32 3.26 -23.09 -12.42
C GLU A 32 3.42 -22.53 -11.00
N ALA A 33 4.00 -23.29 -10.08
CA ALA A 33 4.21 -22.78 -8.72
C ALA A 33 5.21 -21.59 -8.67
N LYS A 34 6.16 -21.49 -9.61
CA LYS A 34 6.98 -20.27 -9.78
C LYS A 34 6.14 -19.03 -10.13
N LYS A 35 5.08 -19.17 -10.95
CA LYS A 35 4.17 -18.05 -11.25
C LYS A 35 3.40 -17.60 -10.01
N SER A 36 2.97 -18.54 -9.16
CA SER A 36 2.32 -18.21 -7.88
C SER A 36 3.24 -17.42 -6.94
N ILE A 37 4.54 -17.71 -6.93
CA ILE A 37 5.53 -16.95 -6.15
C ILE A 37 5.63 -15.50 -6.62
N VAL A 38 5.64 -15.27 -7.93
CA VAL A 38 5.61 -13.90 -8.49
C VAL A 38 4.33 -13.18 -8.06
N ALA A 39 3.18 -13.85 -8.12
CA ALA A 39 1.91 -13.27 -7.63
C ALA A 39 1.97 -12.92 -6.13
N LEU A 40 2.58 -13.76 -5.29
CA LEU A 40 2.80 -13.46 -3.88
C LEU A 40 3.68 -12.22 -3.68
N CYS A 41 4.76 -12.07 -4.44
CA CYS A 41 5.58 -10.85 -4.40
C CYS A 41 4.78 -9.59 -4.74
N TYR A 42 3.92 -9.65 -5.76
CA TYR A 42 3.02 -8.55 -6.09
C TYR A 42 2.05 -8.23 -4.97
N ILE A 43 1.49 -9.25 -4.30
CA ILE A 43 0.60 -9.05 -3.15
C ILE A 43 1.36 -8.36 -2.01
N ILE A 44 2.56 -8.83 -1.66
CA ILE A 44 3.39 -8.24 -0.60
C ILE A 44 3.74 -6.78 -0.92
N ALA A 45 4.15 -6.50 -2.16
CA ALA A 45 4.44 -5.15 -2.62
C ALA A 45 3.20 -4.25 -2.58
N GLY A 46 2.04 -4.76 -3.00
CA GLY A 46 0.76 -4.08 -2.93
C GLY A 46 0.33 -3.76 -1.50
N LEU A 47 0.50 -4.72 -0.58
CA LEU A 47 0.24 -4.52 0.85
C LEU A 47 1.15 -3.45 1.44
N ARG A 48 2.46 -3.52 1.17
CA ARG A 48 3.42 -2.50 1.60
C ARG A 48 3.03 -1.12 1.07
N ASN A 49 2.71 -1.02 -0.23
CA ASN A 49 2.29 0.24 -0.84
C ASN A 49 1.01 0.78 -0.20
N LYS A 50 0.06 -0.10 0.13
CA LYS A 50 -1.15 0.29 0.87
C LYS A 50 -0.79 0.89 2.23
N PHE A 51 0.02 0.22 3.04
CA PHE A 51 0.42 0.72 4.37
C PHE A 51 1.20 2.03 4.28
N VAL A 52 2.16 2.13 3.37
CA VAL A 52 2.96 3.36 3.16
C VAL A 52 2.07 4.52 2.74
N ASN A 53 1.14 4.30 1.81
CA ASN A 53 0.23 5.36 1.34
C ASN A 53 -0.80 5.75 2.42
N GLN A 54 -1.29 4.77 3.20
CA GLN A 54 -2.14 5.04 4.37
C GLN A 54 -1.42 5.90 5.40
N PHE A 55 -0.20 5.52 5.79
CA PHE A 55 0.62 6.27 6.73
C PHE A 55 0.88 7.71 6.26
N LYS A 56 1.25 7.90 4.99
CA LYS A 56 1.40 9.23 4.39
C LYS A 56 0.13 10.07 4.47
N THR A 57 -1.04 9.44 4.28
CA THR A 57 -2.34 10.11 4.39
C THR A 57 -2.62 10.53 5.83
N GLU A 58 -2.34 9.67 6.81
CA GLU A 58 -2.48 9.98 8.24
C GLU A 58 -1.56 11.12 8.67
N VAL A 59 -0.30 11.12 8.23
CA VAL A 59 0.63 12.24 8.45
C VAL A 59 0.06 13.53 7.86
N GLY A 60 -0.46 13.49 6.63
CA GLY A 60 -1.09 14.64 5.99
C GLY A 60 -2.30 15.18 6.77
N LEU A 61 -3.18 14.28 7.25
CA LEU A 61 -4.33 14.65 8.09
C LEU A 61 -3.89 15.27 9.42
N TYR A 62 -2.85 14.71 10.05
CA TYR A 62 -2.28 15.25 11.29
C TYR A 62 -1.69 16.65 11.09
N LEU A 63 -1.00 16.90 9.97
CA LEU A 63 -0.45 18.21 9.64
C LEU A 63 -1.57 19.25 9.47
N VAL A 64 -2.65 18.91 8.76
CA VAL A 64 -3.83 19.78 8.65
C VAL A 64 -4.42 20.07 10.03
N ALA A 65 -4.62 19.04 10.87
CA ALA A 65 -5.15 19.21 12.21
C ALA A 65 -4.24 20.06 13.12
N SER A 66 -2.93 20.06 12.86
CA SER A 66 -1.93 20.86 13.56
C SER A 66 -1.82 22.30 13.05
N GLY A 67 -2.62 22.67 12.04
CA GLY A 67 -2.62 24.02 11.46
C GLY A 67 -1.50 24.27 10.44
N ALA A 68 -0.89 23.22 9.87
CA ALA A 68 0.07 23.38 8.79
C ALA A 68 -0.61 23.97 7.53
N THR A 69 0.11 24.82 6.80
CA THR A 69 -0.39 25.36 5.54
C THR A 69 -0.35 24.29 4.44
N TRP A 70 -1.14 24.48 3.38
CA TRP A 70 -1.16 23.56 2.24
C TRP A 70 0.20 23.46 1.56
N GLU A 71 0.94 24.56 1.48
CA GLU A 71 2.29 24.62 0.92
C GLU A 71 3.27 23.80 1.76
N ALA A 72 3.16 23.84 3.10
CA ALA A 72 3.99 23.02 3.98
C ALA A 72 3.70 21.52 3.79
N ILE A 73 2.43 21.15 3.65
CA ILE A 73 2.01 19.77 3.39
C ILE A 73 2.51 19.28 2.03
N ASP A 74 2.36 20.09 0.97
CA ASP A 74 2.87 19.74 -0.36
C ASP A 74 4.39 19.64 -0.39
N THR A 75 5.09 20.50 0.38
CA THR A 75 6.54 20.38 0.58
C THR A 75 6.89 19.04 1.20
N LEU A 76 6.27 18.66 2.32
CA LEU A 76 6.49 17.35 2.97
C LEU A 76 6.08 16.17 2.08
N SER A 77 5.09 16.35 1.20
CA SER A 77 4.70 15.36 0.21
C SER A 77 5.76 15.20 -0.87
N SER A 78 6.37 16.28 -1.35
CA SER A 78 7.40 16.26 -2.40
C SER A 78 8.67 15.51 -1.98
N ILE A 79 9.02 15.59 -0.69
CA ILE A 79 10.12 14.82 -0.09
C ILE A 79 9.68 13.42 0.39
N GLY A 80 8.41 13.05 0.16
CA GLY A 80 7.89 11.70 0.35
C GLY A 80 7.43 11.34 1.76
N TYR A 81 7.32 12.30 2.70
CA TYR A 81 6.91 12.05 4.08
C TYR A 81 5.40 12.15 4.33
N SER A 82 4.68 12.95 3.53
CA SER A 82 3.23 13.14 3.65
C SER A 82 2.52 12.79 2.34
N ALA A 83 1.19 12.67 2.40
CA ALA A 83 0.33 12.84 1.22
C ALA A 83 0.24 14.33 0.87
N CYS A 84 -0.03 14.63 -0.41
CA CYS A 84 -0.19 16.00 -0.86
C CYS A 84 -1.51 16.60 -0.34
N ALA A 85 -1.55 17.93 -0.28
CA ALA A 85 -2.70 18.69 0.19
C ALA A 85 -4.00 18.26 -0.49
N LYS A 86 -3.95 18.04 -1.81
CA LYS A 86 -5.09 17.57 -2.60
C LYS A 86 -5.63 16.22 -2.11
N THR A 87 -4.76 15.23 -1.91
CA THR A 87 -5.15 13.91 -1.41
C THR A 87 -5.79 14.00 -0.02
N VAL A 88 -5.23 14.84 0.86
CA VAL A 88 -5.77 15.03 2.21
C VAL A 88 -7.16 15.68 2.16
N MET A 89 -7.34 16.72 1.34
CA MET A 89 -8.64 17.38 1.15
C MET A 89 -9.70 16.42 0.60
N ASP A 90 -9.36 15.63 -0.42
CA ASP A 90 -10.28 14.65 -1.01
C ASP A 90 -10.67 13.58 0.01
N TYR A 91 -9.73 13.16 0.87
CA TYR A 91 -9.99 12.23 1.96
C TYR A 91 -10.95 12.82 3.01
N GLN A 92 -10.75 14.07 3.43
CA GLN A 92 -11.64 14.76 4.35
C GLN A 92 -13.06 14.91 3.77
N LYS A 93 -13.18 15.29 2.49
CA LYS A 93 -14.48 15.33 1.79
C LYS A 93 -15.18 13.97 1.81
N LYS A 94 -14.44 12.89 1.56
CA LYS A 94 -14.99 11.53 1.62
C LYS A 94 -15.48 11.17 3.02
N ILE A 95 -14.74 11.54 4.07
CA ILE A 95 -15.20 11.36 5.46
C ILE A 95 -16.48 12.13 5.71
N GLN A 96 -16.54 13.40 5.29
CA GLN A 96 -17.70 14.27 5.49
C GLN A 96 -18.95 13.70 4.81
N LEU A 97 -18.82 13.29 3.55
CA LEU A 97 -19.93 12.66 2.80
C LEU A 97 -20.40 11.38 3.48
N ASN A 98 -19.47 10.49 3.85
CA ASN A 98 -19.81 9.24 4.53
C ASN A 98 -20.47 9.48 5.90
N HIS A 99 -20.09 10.55 6.61
CA HIS A 99 -20.69 10.90 7.89
C HIS A 99 -22.14 11.35 7.72
N ILE A 100 -22.43 12.16 6.69
CA ILE A 100 -23.81 12.58 6.37
C ILE A 100 -24.67 11.34 6.07
N THR A 101 -24.20 10.45 5.19
CA THR A 101 -24.92 9.22 4.86
C THR A 101 -25.16 8.35 6.09
N LYS A 102 -24.16 8.16 6.95
CA LYS A 102 -24.33 7.38 8.19
C LYS A 102 -25.35 7.98 9.16
N ILE A 103 -25.40 9.30 9.24
CA ILE A 103 -26.41 10.00 10.05
C ILE A 103 -27.80 9.75 9.46
N GLU A 104 -27.96 9.94 8.15
CA GLU A 104 -29.22 9.67 7.46
C GLU A 104 -29.66 8.22 7.69
N ASP A 105 -28.80 7.24 7.45
CA ASP A 105 -29.09 5.82 7.68
C ASP A 105 -29.54 5.57 9.13
N HIS A 106 -28.84 6.13 10.13
CA HIS A 106 -29.19 5.97 11.54
C HIS A 106 -30.58 6.53 11.90
N PHE A 107 -30.99 7.62 11.26
CA PHE A 107 -32.29 8.25 11.51
C PHE A 107 -33.42 7.71 10.62
N PHE A 108 -33.10 7.06 9.48
CA PHE A 108 -34.07 6.53 8.52
C PHE A 108 -34.22 4.99 8.56
N GLU A 109 -33.35 4.26 9.26
CA GLU A 109 -33.62 2.87 9.66
C GLU A 109 -34.81 2.83 10.63
N LYS A 110 -35.99 2.42 10.11
CA LYS A 110 -37.21 2.09 10.85
C LYS A 110 -37.26 0.60 11.19
#